data_AF-A0A7J0CWD8-F1
#
_entry.id   AF-A0A7J0CWD8-F1
#
_cell.length_a   1.000
_cell.length_b   1.000
_cell.length_c   1.000
_cell.angle_alpha   90.00
_cell.angle_beta   90.00
_cell.angle_gamma   90.00
#
_symmetry.space_group_name_H-M   'P 1'
#
loop_
_entity.id
_entity.type
_entity.pdbx_description
1 polymer ?
#
loop_
_entity_poly.entity_id
_entity_poly.type
_entity_poly.pdbx_seq_one_letter_code
_entity_poly.pdbx_strand_id
1 'polypeptide(L)'
;MAKAVGRVAGGGLVLTDDTTRRVHAQVADRVAALTEVARSLQDDGIAVEDIGLRRPSLDDVFLRLTGHGADAHDLEQHQDAREVAAA
;
A
#
# COMPACT_ATOMS: atom_id res chain seq x y z
N MET A 1 -1.27 7.34 -8.75
CA MET A 1 -0.66 6.05 -8.33
C MET A 1 -1.69 4.93 -8.18
N ALA A 2 -2.75 5.08 -7.39
CA ALA A 2 -3.74 4.01 -7.14
C ALA A 2 -4.32 3.35 -8.41
N LYS A 3 -4.63 4.14 -9.44
CA LYS A 3 -5.13 3.62 -10.74
C LYS A 3 -4.13 2.71 -11.47
N ALA A 4 -2.83 3.07 -11.45
CA ALA A 4 -1.78 2.28 -12.10
C ALA A 4 -1.61 0.93 -11.39
N VAL A 5 -1.61 0.96 -10.04
CA VAL A 5 -1.49 -0.24 -9.20
C VAL A 5 -2.75 -1.12 -9.28
N GLY A 6 -3.95 -0.52 -9.38
CA GLY A 6 -5.21 -1.26 -9.47
C GLY A 6 -5.32 -2.14 -10.73
N ARG A 7 -4.65 -1.78 -11.83
CA ARG A 7 -4.64 -2.60 -13.06
C ARG A 7 -3.97 -3.95 -12.86
N VAL A 8 -2.85 -3.98 -12.15
CA VAL A 8 -2.07 -5.21 -11.91
C VAL A 8 -2.59 -6.03 -10.73
N ALA A 9 -3.50 -5.47 -9.93
CA ALA A 9 -4.06 -6.12 -8.76
C ALA A 9 -4.94 -7.34 -9.11
N GLY A 10 -5.39 -7.46 -10.38
CA GLY A 10 -6.16 -8.62 -10.85
C GLY A 10 -7.46 -8.87 -10.08
N GLY A 11 -8.09 -7.80 -9.56
CA GLY A 11 -9.27 -7.88 -8.69
C GLY A 11 -8.97 -8.19 -7.22
N GLY A 12 -7.69 -8.25 -6.84
CA GLY A 12 -7.25 -8.33 -5.44
C GLY A 12 -7.39 -7.01 -4.69
N LEU A 13 -7.17 -7.09 -3.37
CA LEU A 13 -7.23 -5.94 -2.48
C LEU A 13 -6.16 -4.90 -2.84
N VAL A 14 -6.61 -3.64 -3.01
CA VAL A 14 -5.74 -2.46 -3.16
C VAL A 14 -5.93 -1.60 -1.92
N LEU A 15 -4.83 -1.33 -1.22
CA LEU A 15 -4.79 -0.49 -0.03
C LEU A 15 -4.09 0.81 -0.39
N THR A 16 -4.68 1.93 0.00
CA THR A 16 -4.10 3.26 -0.16
C THR A 16 -3.95 3.88 1.21
N ASP A 17 -2.78 4.44 1.48
CA ASP A 17 -2.48 5.22 2.68
C ASP A 17 -2.12 6.63 2.22
N ASP A 18 -3.05 7.56 2.37
CA ASP A 18 -2.90 8.93 1.91
C ASP A 18 -1.91 9.74 2.76
N THR A 19 -1.79 9.42 4.05
CA THR A 19 -0.86 10.08 4.98
C THR A 19 0.59 9.86 4.58
N THR A 20 0.95 8.61 4.26
CA THR A 20 2.29 8.24 3.81
C THR A 20 2.43 8.21 2.29
N ARG A 21 1.34 8.47 1.55
CA ARG A 21 1.24 8.40 0.08
C ARG A 21 1.69 7.06 -0.49
N ARG A 22 1.27 5.97 0.15
CA ARG A 22 1.61 4.60 -0.25
C ARG A 22 0.42 3.88 -0.85
N VAL A 23 0.71 3.02 -1.83
CA VAL A 23 -0.29 2.13 -2.41
C VAL A 23 0.26 0.71 -2.41
N HIS A 24 -0.52 -0.21 -1.87
CA HIS A 24 -0.21 -1.64 -1.83
C HIS A 24 -1.26 -2.43 -2.60
N ALA A 25 -0.83 -3.43 -3.36
CA ALA A 25 -1.76 -4.37 -3.98
C ALA A 25 -1.16 -5.77 -4.01
N GLN A 26 -2.05 -6.76 -3.94
CA GLN A 26 -1.69 -8.14 -4.23
C GLN A 26 -1.64 -8.34 -5.74
N VAL A 27 -0.57 -8.96 -6.21
CA VAL A 27 -0.37 -9.23 -7.64
C VAL A 27 -0.09 -10.72 -7.84
N ALA A 28 -0.64 -11.29 -8.90
CA ALA A 28 -0.42 -12.71 -9.22
C ALA A 28 0.96 -12.92 -9.86
N ASP A 29 1.24 -12.18 -10.94
CA ASP A 29 2.53 -12.21 -11.63
C ASP A 29 3.44 -11.09 -11.12
N ARG A 30 4.25 -11.43 -10.11
CA ARG A 30 5.08 -10.46 -9.36
C ARG A 30 5.94 -9.56 -10.25
N VAL A 31 6.74 -10.15 -11.14
CA VAL A 31 7.74 -9.41 -11.93
C VAL A 31 7.07 -8.65 -13.07
N ALA A 32 6.10 -9.27 -13.75
CA ALA A 32 5.33 -8.59 -14.80
C ALA A 32 4.57 -7.39 -14.23
N ALA A 33 3.89 -7.57 -13.09
CA ALA A 33 3.16 -6.50 -12.41
C ALA A 33 4.06 -5.33 -12.01
N LEU A 34 5.23 -5.60 -11.44
CA LEU A 34 6.18 -4.54 -11.07
C LEU A 34 6.62 -3.73 -12.32
N THR A 35 6.89 -4.42 -13.42
CA THR A 35 7.33 -3.81 -14.68
C THR A 35 6.22 -2.95 -15.29
N GLU A 36 4.99 -3.45 -15.29
CA GLU A 36 3.82 -2.74 -15.80
C GLU A 36 3.50 -1.49 -14.96
N VAL A 37 3.54 -1.60 -13.63
CA VAL A 37 3.33 -0.45 -12.75
C VAL A 37 4.41 0.60 -12.96
N ALA A 38 5.69 0.20 -12.99
CA ALA A 38 6.78 1.14 -13.21
C ALA A 38 6.64 1.88 -14.55
N ARG A 39 6.33 1.17 -15.63
CA ARG A 39 6.10 1.77 -16.95
C ARG A 39 4.90 2.72 -16.93
N SER A 40 3.77 2.28 -16.36
CA SER A 40 2.57 3.12 -16.27
C SER A 40 2.81 4.41 -15.49
N LEU A 41 3.56 4.36 -14.39
CA LEU A 41 3.86 5.55 -13.60
C LEU A 41 4.78 6.51 -14.37
N GLN A 42 5.73 5.98 -15.13
CA GLN A 42 6.58 6.76 -16.03
C GLN A 42 5.77 7.43 -17.15
N ASP A 43 4.90 6.68 -17.82
CA ASP A 43 4.04 7.19 -18.91
C ASP A 43 3.10 8.32 -18.41
N ASP A 44 2.63 8.21 -17.17
CA ASP A 44 1.79 9.21 -16.52
C ASP A 44 2.61 10.39 -15.92
N GLY A 45 3.95 10.38 -16.02
CA GLY A 45 4.84 11.42 -15.49
C GLY A 45 4.88 11.49 -13.96
N ILE A 46 4.54 10.40 -13.26
CA ILE A 46 4.50 10.34 -11.80
C ILE A 46 5.88 9.94 -11.27
N ALA A 47 6.50 10.84 -10.49
CA ALA A 47 7.73 10.53 -9.78
C ALA A 47 7.48 9.53 -8.64
N VAL A 48 8.34 8.51 -8.54
CA VAL A 48 8.27 7.46 -7.53
C VAL A 48 9.57 7.45 -6.74
N GLU A 49 9.47 7.51 -5.42
CA GLU A 49 10.63 7.42 -4.54
C GLU A 49 11.15 5.97 -4.45
N ASP A 50 10.24 5.03 -4.25
CA ASP A 50 10.55 3.60 -4.15
C ASP A 50 9.39 2.74 -4.67
N ILE A 51 9.73 1.59 -5.26
CA ILE A 51 8.77 0.57 -5.69
C ILE A 51 9.37 -0.82 -5.48
N GLY A 52 8.63 -1.71 -4.83
CA GLY A 52 9.14 -3.02 -4.48
C GLY A 52 8.05 -4.08 -4.29
N LEU A 53 8.51 -5.33 -4.26
CA LEU A 53 7.69 -6.49 -3.95
C LEU A 53 8.00 -6.98 -2.54
N ARG A 54 6.96 -7.17 -1.72
CA ARG A 54 7.09 -7.79 -0.40
C ARG A 54 6.33 -9.11 -0.33
N ARG A 55 6.65 -9.91 0.69
CA ARG A 55 5.76 -11.00 1.11
C ARG A 55 4.57 -10.38 1.85
N PRO A 56 3.34 -10.89 1.65
CA PRO A 56 2.19 -10.44 2.42
C PRO A 56 2.45 -10.67 3.91
N SER A 57 2.09 -9.70 4.75
CA SER A 57 2.07 -9.83 6.21
C SER A 57 0.76 -10.46 6.68
N LEU A 58 0.68 -10.75 7.98
CA LEU A 58 -0.54 -11.19 8.62
C LEU A 58 -1.67 -10.18 8.44
N ASP A 59 -1.36 -8.88 8.56
CA ASP A 59 -2.34 -7.80 8.37
C ASP A 59 -2.96 -7.85 6.96
N ASP A 60 -2.13 -8.02 5.92
CA ASP A 60 -2.62 -8.13 4.53
C ASP A 60 -3.59 -9.31 4.35
N VAL A 61 -3.39 -10.41 5.08
CA VAL A 61 -4.24 -11.60 5.06
C VAL A 61 -5.48 -11.41 5.93
N PHE A 62 -5.34 -10.78 7.09
CA PHE A 62 -6.44 -10.48 8.00
C PHE A 62 -7.43 -9.54 7.33
N LEU A 63 -6.94 -8.44 6.74
CA LEU A 63 -7.75 -7.48 5.97
C LEU A 63 -8.49 -8.16 4.80
N ARG A 64 -7.85 -9.12 4.14
CA ARG A 64 -8.48 -9.92 3.09
C ARG A 64 -9.62 -10.80 3.61
N LEU A 65 -9.44 -11.42 4.78
CA LEU A 65 -10.43 -12.31 5.38
C LEU A 65 -11.60 -11.54 5.98
N THR A 66 -11.36 -10.35 6.51
CA THR A 66 -12.41 -9.54 7.15
C THR A 66 -13.15 -8.64 6.16
N GLY A 67 -12.65 -8.45 4.94
CA GLY A 67 -13.28 -7.58 3.94
C GLY A 67 -13.26 -6.09 4.31
N HIS A 68 -12.60 -5.73 5.39
CA HIS A 68 -12.41 -4.36 5.86
C HIS A 68 -10.95 -4.00 5.66
N GLY A 69 -10.58 -3.59 4.45
CA GLY A 69 -9.33 -2.88 4.22
C GLY A 69 -9.33 -1.65 5.11
N ALA A 70 -8.47 -1.61 6.12
CA ALA A 70 -8.41 -0.53 7.07
C ALA A 70 -8.16 0.78 6.30
N ASP A 71 -9.13 1.67 6.37
CA ASP A 71 -8.89 3.11 6.31
C ASP A 71 -7.73 3.38 7.28
N ALA A 72 -6.62 3.92 6.75
CA ALA A 72 -5.38 4.17 7.47
C ALA A 72 -5.52 5.37 8.43
N HIS A 73 -6.52 5.33 9.32
CA HIS A 73 -6.85 6.41 10.24
C HIS A 73 -6.68 6.05 11.73
N ASP A 74 -6.25 4.82 12.06
CA ASP A 74 -6.20 4.33 13.45
C ASP A 74 -4.78 4.09 14.01
N LEU A 75 -3.73 4.43 13.26
CA LEU A 75 -2.34 4.29 13.73
C LEU A 75 -1.77 5.53 14.43
N GLU A 76 -2.50 6.66 14.42
CA GLU A 76 -2.02 7.94 14.97
C GLU A 76 -2.30 8.10 16.48
N GLN A 77 -3.08 7.21 17.11
CA GLN A 77 -3.39 7.31 18.55
C GLN A 77 -2.29 6.73 19.48
N HIS A 78 -1.20 6.17 18.94
CA HIS A 78 -0.14 5.52 19.71
C HIS A 78 1.21 6.27 19.74
N GLN A 79 1.27 7.52 19.26
CA GLN A 79 2.50 8.34 19.35
C GLN A 79 2.48 9.40 20.48
N ASP A 80 1.32 9.84 20.95
CA ASP A 80 1.23 10.81 22.06
C ASP A 80 1.57 10.24 23.45
N ALA A 81 1.57 8.91 23.63
CA ALA A 81 1.82 8.30 24.94
C ALA A 81 3.31 8.24 25.35
N ARG A 82 4.25 8.62 24.46
CA ARG A 82 5.69 8.61 24.80
C ARG A 82 6.29 9.96 25.21
N GLU A 83 5.55 11.08 25.12
CA GLU A 83 6.14 12.40 25.44
C GLU A 83 5.84 12.90 26.87
N VAL A 84 4.87 12.33 27.60
CA VAL A 84 4.54 12.75 28.98
C VAL A 84 5.28 12.00 30.10
N ALA A 85 6.20 11.09 29.77
CA ALA A 85 7.02 10.37 30.76
C ALA A 85 8.41 11.00 31.01
N ALA A 86 8.66 12.20 30.47
CA ALA A 86 9.89 12.95 30.67
C ALA A 86 9.60 14.41 31.06
N ALA A 87 8.86 14.60 32.16
CA ALA A 87 8.76 15.87 32.89
C ALA A 87 8.69 15.61 34.39
#